data_AF-A0AAW8KJL2-F1
#
_entry.id   AF-A0AAW8KJL2-F1
#
_cell.length_a   1.000
_cell.length_b   1.000
_cell.length_c   1.000
_cell.angle_alpha   90.00
_cell.angle_beta   90.00
_cell.angle_gamma   90.00
#
_symmetry.space_group_name_H-M   'P 1'
#
loop_
_entity.id
_entity.type
_entity.pdbx_description
1 polymer ?
#
loop_
_entity_poly.entity_id
_entity_poly.type
_entity_poly.pdbx_seq_one_letter_code
_entity_poly.pdbx_strand_id
1 'polypeptide(L)' 'TSYDMADMVLTDEMQKAYDLIENTTECLYITGKAGTGKTTFLKYLVENTHKNLMVAASTGIAAINAGGVTLHSLFN' A
#
# COMPACT_ATOMS: atom_id res chain seq x y z
N THR A 1 14.44 -1.85 -16.55
CA THR A 1 13.18 -2.31 -17.15
C THR A 1 12.06 -1.79 -16.30
N SER A 2 11.36 -0.76 -16.79
CA SER A 2 10.19 -0.19 -16.13
C SER A 2 9.06 -1.19 -16.31
N TYR A 3 8.83 -2.06 -15.33
CA TYR A 3 7.58 -2.80 -15.28
C TYR A 3 6.49 -1.77 -14.98
N ASP A 4 5.58 -1.57 -15.92
CA ASP A 4 4.35 -0.83 -15.62
C ASP A 4 3.59 -1.65 -14.58
N MET A 5 3.36 -1.05 -13.42
CA MET A 5 2.62 -1.67 -12.32
C MET A 5 1.16 -1.94 -12.67
N ALA A 6 0.67 -1.36 -13.78
CA ALA A 6 -0.61 -1.67 -14.39
C ALA A 6 -0.73 -3.14 -14.83
N ASP A 7 0.40 -3.82 -15.11
CA ASP A 7 0.43 -5.22 -15.51
C ASP A 7 0.58 -6.19 -14.31
N MET A 8 0.50 -5.68 -13.08
CA MET A 8 0.58 -6.52 -11.88
C MET A 8 -0.65 -7.44 -11.80
N VAL A 9 -0.42 -8.75 -11.86
CA VAL A 9 -1.44 -9.75 -11.55
C VAL A 9 -1.68 -9.75 -10.05
N LEU A 10 -2.84 -9.26 -9.62
CA LEU A 10 -3.30 -9.37 -8.24
C LEU A 10 -3.76 -10.80 -7.95
N THR A 11 -3.38 -11.33 -6.78
CA THR A 11 -4.00 -12.55 -6.26
C THR A 11 -5.43 -12.25 -5.82
N ASP A 12 -6.25 -13.29 -5.68
CA ASP A 12 -7.64 -13.14 -5.19
C ASP A 12 -7.70 -12.43 -3.82
N GLU A 13 -6.74 -12.68 -2.94
CA GLU A 13 -6.62 -12.01 -1.64
C GLU A 13 -6.28 -10.52 -1.77
N MET A 14 -5.36 -10.18 -2.68
CA MET A 14 -4.99 -8.79 -2.97
C MET A 14 -6.14 -8.03 -3.64
N GLN A 15 -6.83 -8.66 -4.59
CA GLN A 15 -8.01 -8.08 -5.23
C GLN A 15 -9.11 -7.80 -4.21
N LYS A 16 -9.40 -8.76 -3.33
CA LYS A 16 -10.38 -8.57 -2.25
C LYS A 16 -9.98 -7.44 -1.30
N ALA A 17 -8.70 -7.35 -0.93
CA ALA A 17 -8.20 -6.26 -0.09
C ALA A 17 -8.34 -4.91 -0.81
N TYR A 18 -8.00 -4.85 -2.10
CA TYR A 18 -8.16 -3.65 -2.93
C TYR A 18 -9.61 -3.20 -3.01
N ASP A 19 -10.54 -4.13 -3.28
CA ASP A 19 -11.97 -3.83 -3.37
C ASP A 19 -12.53 -3.30 -2.04
N LEU A 20 -12.09 -3.86 -0.91
CA LEU A 20 -12.45 -3.35 0.42
C LEU A 20 -11.92 -1.93 0.64
N ILE A 21 -10.65 -1.69 0.30
CA ILE A 21 -10.03 -0.37 0.44
C ILE A 21 -10.73 0.65 -0.45
N GLU A 22 -11.10 0.31 -1.68
CA GLU A 22 -11.68 1.25 -2.63
C GLU A 22 -13.16 1.55 -2.31
N ASN A 23 -13.93 0.51 -1.96
CA ASN A 23 -15.39 0.64 -1.87
C ASN A 23 -15.92 0.86 -0.44
N THR A 24 -15.07 0.82 0.59
CA THR A 24 -15.51 0.96 2.00
C THR A 24 -14.65 1.95 2.79
N THR A 25 -15.08 2.31 4.00
CA THR A 25 -14.29 3.11 4.96
C THR A 25 -13.78 2.28 6.13
N GLU A 26 -13.79 0.95 6.00
CA GLU A 26 -13.42 0.03 7.07
C GLU A 26 -11.90 0.03 7.31
N CYS A 27 -11.49 -0.14 8.57
CA CYS A 27 -10.09 -0.31 8.92
C CYS A 27 -9.61 -1.73 8.56
N LEU A 28 -8.66 -1.83 7.64
CA LEU A 28 -8.11 -3.12 7.20
C LEU A 28 -6.69 -3.34 7.74
N TYR A 29 -6.44 -4.52 8.31
CA TYR A 29 -5.10 -4.98 8.66
C TYR A 29 -4.62 -6.06 7.69
N ILE A 30 -3.58 -5.75 6.91
CA ILE A 30 -2.99 -6.66 5.93
C ILE A 30 -1.68 -7.20 6.48
N THR A 31 -1.59 -8.52 6.60
CA THR A 31 -0.39 -9.23 7.03
C THR A 31 -0.01 -10.33 6.06
N GLY A 32 1.17 -10.92 6.23
CA GLY A 32 1.69 -11.99 5.38
C GLY A 32 3.15 -12.28 5.67
N LYS A 33 3.62 -13.48 5.29
CA LYS A 33 5.02 -13.89 5.48
C LYS A 33 6.00 -13.01 4.69
N ALA A 34 7.29 -13.10 4.97
CA ALA A 34 8.30 -12.44 4.15
C ALA A 34 8.22 -12.95 2.70
N GLY A 35 8.40 -12.06 1.71
CA GLY A 35 8.34 -12.42 0.29
C GLY A 35 6.93 -12.55 -0.32
N THR A 36 5.84 -12.29 0.42
CA THR A 36 4.46 -12.39 -0.11
C THR A 36 3.95 -11.14 -0.82
N GLY A 37 4.83 -10.26 -1.29
CA GLY A 37 4.43 -9.11 -2.12
C GLY A 37 3.73 -7.95 -1.40
N LYS A 38 3.75 -7.86 -0.07
CA LYS A 38 3.09 -6.75 0.69
C LYS A 38 3.51 -5.35 0.23
N THR A 39 4.80 -5.11 0.07
CA THR A 39 5.31 -3.81 -0.41
C THR A 39 4.91 -3.57 -1.87
N THR A 40 4.85 -4.62 -2.69
CA THR A 40 4.39 -4.55 -4.08
C THR A 40 2.91 -4.17 -4.14
N PHE A 41 2.08 -4.79 -3.30
CA PHE A 41 0.66 -4.45 -3.16
C PHE A 41 0.46 -3.01 -2.68
N LEU A 42 1.25 -2.54 -1.71
CA LEU A 42 1.20 -1.15 -1.27
C LEU A 42 1.49 -0.17 -2.41
N LYS A 43 2.50 -0.45 -3.25
CA LYS A 43 2.83 0.39 -4.42
C LYS A 43 1.69 0.40 -5.43
N TYR A 44 1.16 -0.77 -5.76
CA TYR A 44 -0.02 -0.88 -6.63
C TYR A 44 -1.20 -0.07 -6.10
N LEU A 45 -1.49 -0.17 -4.79
CA LEU A 45 -2.58 0.59 -4.16
C LEU A 45 -2.38 2.10 -4.30
N VAL A 46 -1.16 2.59 -4.03
CA VAL A 46 -0.82 4.02 -4.13
C VAL A 46 -1.01 4.56 -5.55
N GLU A 47 -0.72 3.75 -6.57
CA GLU A 47 -0.79 4.16 -7.97
C GLU A 47 -2.20 4.04 -8.57
N ASN A 48 -3.06 3.17 -8.02
CA ASN A 48 -4.34 2.82 -8.64
C ASN A 48 -5.59 3.27 -7.87
N THR A 49 -5.50 3.57 -6.56
CA THR A 49 -6.68 3.99 -5.80
C THR A 49 -7.19 5.36 -6.25
N HIS A 50 -8.52 5.56 -6.21
CA HIS A 50 -9.13 6.87 -6.46
C HIS A 50 -9.30 7.69 -5.17
N LYS A 51 -8.85 7.17 -4.03
CA LYS A 51 -8.92 7.86 -2.74
C LYS A 51 -7.76 8.82 -2.54
N ASN A 52 -8.04 9.89 -1.80
CA ASN A 52 -6.98 10.73 -1.24
C ASN A 52 -6.19 9.88 -0.23
N LEU A 53 -4.98 9.50 -0.61
CA LEU A 53 -4.15 8.57 0.14
C LEU A 53 -2.95 9.29 0.76
N MET A 54 -2.56 8.82 1.94
CA MET A 54 -1.31 9.20 2.57
C MET A 54 -0.63 7.97 3.16
N VAL A 55 0.67 7.83 2.87
CA VAL A 55 1.47 6.69 3.35
C VAL A 55 2.34 7.17 4.51
N ALA A 56 2.22 6.49 5.66
CA ALA A 56 3.01 6.79 6.84
C ALA A 56 3.61 5.52 7.46
N ALA A 57 4.79 5.65 8.07
CA ALA A 57 5.45 4.57 8.80
C ALA A 57 6.05 5.05 10.14
N SER A 58 6.39 4.11 11.03
CA SER A 58 6.95 4.43 12.35
C SER A 58 8.43 4.81 12.34
N THR A 59 9.19 4.45 11.29
CA THR A 59 10.62 4.75 11.17
C THR A 59 10.94 5.42 9.83
N GLY A 60 12.00 6.23 9.80
CA GLY A 60 12.41 6.97 8.60
C GLY A 60 12.74 6.07 7.41
N ILE A 61 13.47 4.98 7.62
CA ILE A 61 13.83 4.04 6.54
C ILE A 61 12.57 3.37 5.96
N ALA A 62 11.61 2.98 6.81
CA ALA A 62 10.36 2.39 6.34
C ALA A 62 9.51 3.41 5.55
N ALA A 63 9.45 4.65 6.02
CA ALA A 63 8.75 5.74 5.32
C ALA A 63 9.35 5.97 3.93
N ILE A 64 10.68 6.08 3.83
CA ILE A 64 11.40 6.24 2.56
C ILE A 64 11.12 5.06 1.62
N ASN A 65 11.21 3.83 2.11
CA ASN A 65 10.99 2.64 1.29
C ASN A 65 9.53 2.51 0.79
N ALA A 66 8.58 3.06 1.54
CA ALA A 66 7.16 3.09 1.17
C ALA A 66 6.77 4.33 0.35
N GLY A 67 7.70 5.27 0.12
CA GLY A 67 7.41 6.53 -0.56
C GLY A 67 6.54 7.49 0.25
N GLY A 68 6.60 7.41 1.58
CA GLY A 68 5.76 8.18 2.51
C GLY A 68 6.55 9.00 3.52
N VAL A 69 5.85 9.41 4.59
CA VAL A 69 6.40 10.19 5.70
C VAL A 69 6.42 9.38 7.00
N THR A 70 7.07 9.89 8.03
CA THR A 70 6.93 9.26 9.36
C THR A 70 5.61 9.67 10.02
N LEU A 71 5.08 8.83 10.90
CA LEU A 71 3.91 9.20 11.73
C LEU A 71 4.19 10.48 12.54
N HIS A 72 5.41 10.65 13.04
CA HIS A 72 5.80 11.84 13.79
C HIS A 72 5.73 13.12 12.95
N SER A 73 6.26 13.10 11.72
CA SER A 73 6.19 14.24 10.81
C SER A 73 4.80 14.49 10.21
N LEU A 74 3.90 13.51 10.29
CA LEU A 74 2.54 13.65 9.77
C LEU A 74 1.65 14.44 10.74
N PHE A 75 1.83 14.25 12.04
CA PHE A 75 0.96 14.84 13.06
C PHE A 75 1.60 16.01 13.84
N ASN A 76 2.83 16.41 13.49
CA ASN A 76 3.51 17.61 13.99
C ASN A 76 3.57 18.70 12.93
#